data_AF-A0A1M7UU24-F1
#
_entry.id   AF-A0A1M7UU24-F1
#
_cell.length_a   1.000
_cell.length_b   1.000
_cell.length_c   1.000
_cell.angle_alpha   90.00
_cell.angle_beta   90.00
_cell.angle_gamma   90.00
#
_symmetry.space_group_name_H-M   'P 1'
#
loop_
_entity.id
_entity.type
_entity.pdbx_description
1 polymer ?
#
loop_
_entity_poly.entity_id
_entity_poly.type
_entity_poly.pdbx_seq_one_letter_code
_entity_poly.pdbx_strand_id
1 'polypeptide(L)'
;MARLLCRLKEKLGTFINVTTNKGNEELMAFEESITSPEIERMKNLEFMFFITTVDLNLKDGSYIKKGTEFLVEKVLQNGLLELHFSMNEENYYKHECGDGYLCTFQQLQSFIEPDQYKIQRLALYLN
;
A
#
# COMPACT_ATOMS: atom_id res chain seq x y z
N MET A 1 14.23 3.06 -20.78
CA MET A 1 15.31 2.07 -20.54
C MET A 1 15.77 2.07 -19.07
N ALA A 2 14.90 2.37 -18.10
CA ALA A 2 15.24 2.56 -16.68
C ALA A 2 14.43 1.65 -15.71
N ARG A 3 13.83 0.57 -16.22
CA ARG A 3 12.96 -0.34 -15.43
C ARG A 3 13.65 -1.64 -14.98
N LEU A 4 14.95 -1.82 -15.26
CA LEU A 4 15.60 -3.14 -15.19
C LEU A 4 16.67 -3.32 -14.10
N LEU A 5 16.98 -2.30 -13.29
CA LEU A 5 18.11 -2.38 -12.34
C LEU A 5 17.73 -2.61 -10.86
N CYS A 6 16.47 -2.49 -10.44
CA CYS A 6 16.14 -2.56 -9.00
C CYS A 6 15.78 -3.96 -8.46
N ARG A 7 15.83 -5.03 -9.27
CA ARG A 7 15.46 -6.39 -8.80
C ARG A 7 16.69 -7.26 -8.54
N LEU A 8 17.31 -7.10 -7.37
CA LEU A 8 18.11 -8.13 -6.70
C LEU A 8 18.54 -7.68 -5.30
N LYS A 9 17.60 -7.70 -4.34
CA LYS A 9 17.87 -7.83 -2.90
C LYS A 9 16.63 -8.50 -2.28
N GLU A 10 16.87 -9.48 -1.41
CA GLU A 10 15.84 -10.23 -0.69
C GLU A 10 14.91 -9.24 0.06
N LYS A 11 13.75 -8.91 -0.53
CA LYS A 11 12.81 -7.92 0.02
C LYS A 11 12.01 -8.56 1.16
N LEU A 12 12.49 -8.38 2.39
CA LEU A 12 11.58 -8.21 3.52
C LEU A 12 10.90 -6.85 3.32
N GLY A 13 9.70 -6.84 2.76
CA GLY A 13 8.95 -5.60 2.52
C GLY A 13 8.67 -4.87 3.83
N THR A 14 8.56 -3.53 3.77
CA THR A 14 8.35 -2.71 4.97
C THR A 14 6.86 -2.47 5.20
N PHE A 15 6.38 -2.82 6.40
CA PHE A 15 5.00 -2.59 6.77
C PHE A 15 4.70 -1.10 6.96
N ILE A 16 3.63 -0.64 6.31
CA ILE A 16 3.05 0.68 6.49
C ILE A 16 2.38 0.70 7.86
N ASN A 17 2.87 1.58 8.75
CA ASN A 17 2.16 1.95 9.95
C ASN A 17 1.43 3.25 9.68
N VAL A 18 0.11 3.16 9.55
CA VAL A 18 -0.72 4.36 9.54
C VAL A 18 -0.99 4.68 11.00
N THR A 19 -0.27 5.63 11.57
CA THR A 19 -0.60 6.15 12.90
C THR A 19 -1.90 6.95 12.79
N THR A 20 -3.03 6.24 12.79
CA THR A 20 -4.27 6.80 13.30
C THR A 20 -4.23 6.67 14.82
N ASN A 21 -4.94 7.53 15.56
CA ASN A 21 -4.90 7.62 17.03
C ASN A 21 -5.43 6.37 17.79
N LYS A 22 -5.38 5.17 17.20
CA LYS A 22 -5.77 3.91 17.82
C LYS A 22 -4.85 2.76 17.41
N GLY A 23 -4.17 2.20 18.41
CA GLY A 23 -3.90 0.76 18.50
C GLY A 23 -2.67 0.24 17.77
N ASN A 24 -1.50 0.35 18.39
CA ASN A 24 -0.25 -0.27 17.93
C ASN A 24 -0.08 -1.74 18.40
N GLU A 25 -1.14 -2.43 18.82
CA GLU A 25 -1.03 -3.75 19.48
C GLU A 25 -1.56 -4.96 18.66
N GLU A 26 -2.19 -4.77 17.50
CA GLU A 26 -2.94 -5.87 16.82
C GLU A 26 -2.20 -6.57 15.65
N LEU A 27 -0.91 -6.30 15.39
CA LEU A 27 -0.22 -6.83 14.20
C LEU A 27 0.50 -8.18 14.39
N MET A 28 0.43 -8.81 15.57
CA MET A 28 0.95 -10.16 15.80
C MET A 28 -0.14 -11.26 15.87
N ALA A 29 -1.40 -10.91 15.56
CA ALA A 29 -2.53 -11.85 15.61
C ALA A 29 -3.30 -11.96 14.28
N PHE A 30 -2.83 -11.34 13.19
CA PHE A 30 -3.53 -11.36 11.89
C PHE A 30 -3.05 -12.53 10.99
N GLU A 31 -2.99 -13.72 11.56
CA GLU A 31 -2.94 -14.99 10.82
C GLU A 31 -4.33 -15.67 10.81
N GLU A 32 -5.40 -14.92 11.10
CA GLU A 32 -6.76 -15.41 10.83
C GLU A 32 -6.99 -15.41 9.31
N SER A 33 -6.86 -16.60 8.77
CA SER A 33 -7.14 -17.07 7.42
C SER A 33 -7.91 -16.08 6.52
N ILE A 34 -7.18 -15.17 5.87
CA ILE A 34 -7.71 -14.44 4.72
C ILE A 34 -8.14 -15.49 3.71
N THR A 35 -9.43 -15.48 3.38
CA THR A 35 -10.01 -16.55 2.57
C THR A 35 -9.61 -16.36 1.11
N SER A 36 -9.47 -17.46 0.35
CA SER A 36 -9.14 -17.37 -1.08
C SER A 36 -10.08 -16.44 -1.88
N PRO A 37 -11.40 -16.37 -1.59
CA PRO A 37 -12.30 -15.41 -2.22
C PRO A 37 -11.99 -13.94 -1.91
N GLU A 38 -11.51 -13.61 -0.71
CA GLU A 38 -11.12 -12.23 -0.36
C GLU A 38 -9.84 -11.82 -1.10
N ILE A 39 -8.86 -12.72 -1.21
CA ILE A 39 -7.66 -12.50 -2.01
C ILE A 39 -8.04 -12.27 -3.48
N GLU A 40 -8.97 -13.04 -4.02
CA GLU A 40 -9.46 -12.86 -5.39
C GLU A 40 -10.14 -11.50 -5.60
N ARG A 41 -10.90 -11.01 -4.61
CA ARG A 41 -11.45 -9.65 -4.65
C ARG A 41 -10.34 -8.59 -4.64
N MET A 42 -9.35 -8.74 -3.76
CA MET A 42 -8.21 -7.83 -3.66
C MET A 42 -7.36 -7.80 -4.94
N LYS A 43 -7.25 -8.92 -5.68
CA LYS A 43 -6.58 -8.94 -7.00
C LYS A 43 -7.13 -7.93 -8.00
N ASN A 44 -8.39 -7.51 -7.87
CA ASN A 44 -8.93 -6.43 -8.72
C ASN A 44 -8.29 -5.07 -8.44
N LEU A 45 -7.61 -4.92 -7.30
CA LEU A 45 -6.86 -3.71 -6.93
C LEU A 45 -5.46 -3.70 -7.55
N GLU A 46 -4.94 -4.84 -8.03
CA GLU A 46 -3.63 -4.87 -8.69
C GLU A 46 -3.63 -3.92 -9.89
N PHE A 47 -2.54 -3.17 -10.00
CA PHE A 47 -2.33 -2.14 -11.00
C PHE A 47 -3.33 -0.98 -10.96
N MET A 48 -4.07 -0.81 -9.85
CA MET A 48 -4.87 0.38 -9.60
C MET A 48 -4.04 1.48 -8.92
N PHE A 49 -4.31 2.72 -9.35
CA PHE A 49 -3.70 3.93 -8.82
C PHE A 49 -4.62 4.61 -7.81
N PHE A 50 -4.02 5.14 -6.76
CA PHE A 50 -4.69 5.80 -5.65
C PHE A 50 -3.88 7.02 -5.20
N ILE A 51 -4.50 7.87 -4.38
CA ILE A 51 -3.85 9.02 -3.76
C ILE A 51 -3.93 8.87 -2.24
N THR A 52 -2.85 9.22 -1.53
CA THR A 52 -2.85 9.27 -0.06
C THR A 52 -3.72 10.42 0.45
N THR A 53 -4.60 10.16 1.40
CA THR A 53 -5.50 11.17 2.00
C THR A 53 -4.92 11.82 3.27
N VAL A 54 -3.84 11.24 3.80
CA VAL A 54 -3.13 11.66 5.00
C VAL A 54 -1.62 11.50 4.81
N ASP A 55 -0.83 12.20 5.63
CA ASP A 55 0.62 11.98 5.68
C ASP A 55 0.92 10.63 6.36
N LEU A 56 1.85 9.86 5.81
CA LEU A 56 2.25 8.55 6.32
C LEU A 56 3.66 8.62 6.91
N ASN A 57 3.79 8.25 8.19
CA ASN A 57 5.08 8.07 8.85
C ASN A 57 5.33 6.56 9.02
N LEU A 58 6.23 6.02 8.21
CA LEU A 58 6.44 4.58 8.10
C LEU A 58 7.46 4.07 9.10
N LYS A 59 7.41 2.78 9.44
CA LYS A 59 8.28 2.16 10.46
C LYS A 59 9.78 2.24 10.13
N ASP A 60 10.12 2.22 8.85
CA ASP A 60 11.50 2.37 8.37
C ASP A 60 12.01 3.83 8.46
N GLY A 61 11.15 4.77 8.85
CA GLY A 61 11.44 6.19 8.88
C GLY A 61 11.21 6.90 7.54
N SER A 62 10.59 6.23 6.56
CA SER A 62 10.08 6.87 5.35
C SER A 62 8.90 7.79 5.67
N TYR A 63 8.80 8.90 4.94
CA TYR A 63 7.72 9.86 5.04
C TYR A 63 7.05 10.01 3.67
N ILE A 64 5.74 9.78 3.62
CA ILE A 64 4.93 9.96 2.41
C ILE A 64 3.93 11.07 2.67
N LYS A 65 4.07 12.19 1.99
CA LYS A 65 3.15 13.32 2.09
C LYS A 65 1.76 12.94 1.58
N LYS A 66 0.73 13.49 2.19
CA LYS A 66 -0.64 13.53 1.69
C LYS A 66 -0.68 14.04 0.25
N GLY A 67 -1.53 13.44 -0.57
CA GLY A 67 -1.66 13.77 -1.99
C GLY A 67 -0.66 13.03 -2.88
N THR A 68 0.11 12.09 -2.32
CA THR A 68 1.04 11.26 -3.10
C THR A 68 0.26 10.18 -3.83
N GLU A 69 0.43 10.13 -5.15
CA GLU A 69 -0.07 9.05 -5.99
C GLU A 69 0.72 7.75 -5.73
N PHE A 70 0.05 6.62 -5.77
CA PHE A 70 0.70 5.33 -5.66
C PHE A 70 -0.07 4.24 -6.39
N LEU A 71 0.63 3.14 -6.67
CA LEU A 71 0.14 1.96 -7.36
C LEU A 71 0.11 0.78 -6.40
N VAL A 72 -0.95 -0.02 -6.42
CA VAL A 72 -0.92 -1.38 -5.86
C VAL A 72 -0.22 -2.27 -6.89
N GLU A 73 1.06 -2.58 -6.67
CA GLU A 73 1.86 -3.37 -7.61
C GLU A 73 1.45 -4.85 -7.60
N LYS A 74 1.11 -5.39 -6.43
CA LYS A 74 0.83 -6.82 -6.26
C LYS A 74 -0.02 -7.12 -5.03
N VAL A 75 -0.89 -8.13 -5.13
CA VAL A 75 -1.56 -8.76 -3.99
C VAL A 75 -0.85 -10.07 -3.68
N LEU A 76 -0.32 -10.19 -2.47
CA LEU A 76 0.38 -11.37 -2.00
C LEU A 76 -0.61 -12.44 -1.52
N GLN A 77 -0.19 -13.71 -1.55
CA GLN A 77 -1.03 -14.85 -1.15
C GLN A 77 -1.41 -14.84 0.35
N ASN A 78 -0.71 -14.04 1.16
CA ASN A 78 -1.03 -13.79 2.56
C ASN A 78 -1.92 -12.54 2.76
N GLY A 79 -2.53 -12.01 1.69
CA GLY A 79 -3.43 -10.85 1.72
C GLY A 79 -2.77 -9.49 1.99
N LEU A 80 -1.43 -9.43 1.93
CA LEU A 80 -0.70 -8.16 1.92
C LEU A 80 -0.68 -7.56 0.51
N LEU A 81 -0.69 -6.23 0.46
CA LEU A 81 -0.62 -5.43 -0.76
C LEU A 81 0.76 -4.78 -0.85
N GLU A 82 1.48 -5.02 -1.94
CA GLU A 82 2.72 -4.32 -2.26
C GLU A 82 2.39 -3.02 -3.00
N LEU A 83 2.89 -1.91 -2.46
CA LEU A 83 2.67 -0.57 -2.98
C LEU A 83 3.95 0.00 -3.59
N HIS A 84 3.75 0.77 -4.65
CA HIS A 84 4.76 1.64 -5.26
C HIS A 84 4.28 3.09 -5.18
N PHE A 85 4.94 3.92 -4.38
CA PHE A 85 4.64 5.35 -4.28
C PHE A 85 5.35 6.13 -5.39
N SER A 86 4.65 7.04 -6.05
CA SER A 86 5.25 7.94 -7.04
C SER A 86 6.31 8.81 -6.38
N MET A 87 7.37 9.15 -7.13
CA MET A 87 8.44 10.00 -6.62
C MET A 87 7.95 11.44 -6.47
N ASN A 88 8.04 11.97 -5.26
CA ASN A 88 7.73 13.36 -4.93
C ASN A 88 8.90 13.93 -4.11
N GLU A 89 9.31 15.17 -4.38
CA GLU A 89 10.41 15.84 -3.68
C GLU A 89 10.11 16.09 -2.19
N GLU A 90 8.83 16.12 -1.83
CA GLU A 90 8.38 16.27 -0.44
C GLU A 90 8.31 14.94 0.31
N ASN A 91 8.54 13.83 -0.38
CA ASN A 91 8.56 12.50 0.22
C ASN A 91 10.00 12.08 0.52
N TYR A 92 10.15 11.29 1.57
CA TYR A 92 11.40 10.68 1.95
C TYR A 92 11.25 9.17 1.95
N TYR A 93 12.05 8.49 1.14
CA TYR A 93 12.00 7.03 0.99
C TYR A 93 13.29 6.41 1.49
N LYS A 94 13.18 5.35 2.29
CA LYS A 94 14.31 4.46 2.58
C LYS A 94 14.51 3.41 1.50
N HIS A 95 13.44 3.03 0.83
CA HIS A 95 13.49 2.11 -0.30
C HIS A 95 13.74 2.86 -1.60
N GLU A 96 14.54 2.26 -2.47
CA GLU A 96 14.80 2.82 -3.79
C GLU A 96 13.50 2.98 -4.56
N CYS A 97 13.35 4.14 -5.22
CA CYS A 97 12.28 4.44 -6.16
C CYS A 97 10.84 4.32 -5.60
N GLY A 98 10.64 4.34 -4.29
CA GLY A 98 9.30 4.26 -3.71
C GLY A 98 8.67 2.86 -3.72
N ASP A 99 9.47 1.81 -3.96
CA ASP A 99 9.00 0.41 -4.03
C ASP A 99 8.97 -0.31 -2.67
N GLY A 100 8.21 -1.41 -2.59
CA GLY A 100 8.39 -2.45 -1.56
C GLY A 100 7.72 -2.16 -0.21
N TYR A 101 6.77 -1.24 -0.19
CA TYR A 101 5.93 -0.98 0.98
C TYR A 101 4.76 -1.96 1.03
N LEU A 102 4.48 -2.52 2.20
CA LEU A 102 3.45 -3.52 2.41
C LEU A 102 2.36 -3.00 3.34
N CYS A 103 1.09 -3.25 3.01
CA CYS A 103 -0.02 -3.00 3.92
C CYS A 103 -1.10 -4.07 3.82
N THR A 104 -1.96 -4.15 4.83
CA THR A 104 -3.22 -4.91 4.73
C THR A 104 -4.27 -4.09 3.99
N PHE A 105 -5.32 -4.74 3.49
CA PHE A 105 -6.44 -4.03 2.89
C PHE A 105 -7.13 -3.05 3.85
N GLN A 106 -7.28 -3.42 5.13
CA GLN A 106 -7.84 -2.52 6.16
C GLN A 106 -6.97 -1.27 6.36
N GLN A 107 -5.65 -1.45 6.40
CA GLN A 107 -4.74 -0.32 6.46
C GLN A 107 -4.89 0.54 5.21
N LEU A 108 -4.90 -0.06 4.01
CA LEU A 108 -5.10 0.66 2.75
C LEU A 108 -6.36 1.54 2.83
N GLN A 109 -7.51 0.99 3.21
CA GLN A 109 -8.77 1.75 3.33
C GLN A 109 -8.67 2.98 4.25
N SER A 110 -7.76 2.99 5.22
CA SER A 110 -7.62 4.10 6.16
C SER A 110 -6.90 5.34 5.60
N PHE A 111 -6.24 5.24 4.43
CA PHE A 111 -5.44 6.35 3.88
C PHE A 111 -5.60 6.57 2.36
N ILE A 112 -6.61 5.99 1.72
CA ILE A 112 -6.77 6.10 0.26
C ILE A 112 -7.98 6.91 -0.16
N GLU A 113 -7.80 7.61 -1.27
CA GLU A 113 -8.87 8.01 -2.17
C GLU A 113 -8.55 7.46 -3.57
N PRO A 114 -9.56 7.05 -4.35
CA PRO A 114 -9.37 6.78 -5.76
C PRO A 114 -8.77 8.01 -6.43
N ASP A 115 -7.72 7.86 -7.22
CA ASP A 115 -7.30 8.95 -8.09
C ASP A 115 -8.47 9.30 -9.04
N GLN A 116 -8.61 10.59 -9.33
CA GLN A 116 -9.74 11.31 -9.93
C GLN A 116 -10.31 10.73 -11.24
N TYR A 117 -9.71 9.68 -11.78
CA TYR A 117 -10.11 9.04 -13.03
C TYR A 117 -11.05 7.84 -12.91
N LYS A 118 -11.34 7.24 -11.73
CA LYS A 118 -12.17 6.00 -11.69
C LYS A 118 -13.10 5.80 -10.49
N ILE A 119 -13.96 6.78 -10.21
CA ILE A 119 -15.10 6.63 -9.26
C ILE A 119 -16.10 5.51 -9.68
N GLN A 120 -16.07 5.01 -10.91
CA GLN A 120 -17.08 4.04 -11.39
C GLN A 120 -16.83 2.56 -11.05
N ARG A 121 -15.68 2.15 -10.47
CA ARG A 121 -15.45 0.74 -10.07
C ARG A 121 -15.34 0.48 -8.56
N LEU A 122 -14.97 1.46 -7.74
CA LEU A 122 -14.71 1.22 -6.31
C LEU A 122 -15.96 1.19 -5.41
N ALA A 123 -17.09 1.75 -5.88
CA ALA A 123 -18.36 1.67 -5.15
C ALA A 123 -18.92 0.24 -4.98
N LEU A 124 -18.37 -0.74 -5.71
CA LEU A 124 -18.74 -2.15 -5.59
C LEU A 124 -17.91 -2.92 -4.55
N TYR A 125 -16.82 -2.35 -4.03
CA TYR A 125 -15.84 -3.07 -3.18
C TYR A 125 -15.66 -2.48 -1.78
N LEU A 126 -16.26 -1.31 -1.49
CA LEU A 126 -16.17 -0.60 -0.20
C LEU A 126 -17.51 -0.58 0.58
N ASN A 127 -18.51 -1.36 0.14
CA ASN A 127 -19.76 -1.62 0.87
C ASN A 127 -19.76 -3.03 1.46
#